data_AF-A0AAW2XKD1-F1
#
_entry.id   AF-A0AAW2XKD1-F1
#
_cell.length_a   1.000
_cell.length_b   1.000
_cell.length_c   1.000
_cell.angle_alpha   90.00
_cell.angle_beta   90.00
_cell.angle_gamma   90.00
#
_symmetry.space_group_name_H-M   'P 1'
#
loop_
_entity.id
_entity.type
_entity.pdbx_description
1 polymer ?
#
loop_
_entity_poly.entity_id
_entity_poly.type
_entity_poly.pdbx_seq_one_letter_code
_entity_poly.pdbx_strand_id
1 'polypeptide(L)'
;MDCLNPIESAAAESPYEVLLTAVLLIPVSHYLLGLSLIVIVFLYNFLEIHFLQDLFTGLRGQKVVLTFHPSSQLYRDVVSKCRVLHGRQIFITSDGGTLALDWVKNVEVKNLAYQVNDAVEQDDKKPIVIIIPGLTSDSNSAYVKHLAFSMAKRGWNVVVSNHRGLGGVSITSDCFYNAGWTEDVRKVIDHVHRQFPEAPLFLVGTSIGANILVKYLAEDGINAPIVGAAAICSPWDLLIFSVIPSL
;
A
#
# COMPACT_ATOMS: atom_id res chain seq x y z
N MET A 1 90.61 24.13 11.79
CA MET A 1 90.07 23.08 12.67
C MET A 1 88.57 23.25 12.66
N ASP A 2 87.93 22.23 12.11
CA ASP A 2 86.58 22.19 11.59
C ASP A 2 85.49 22.42 12.64
N CYS A 3 84.32 22.85 12.17
CA CYS A 3 83.01 22.31 12.56
C CYS A 3 81.90 23.07 11.81
N LEU A 4 81.69 22.72 10.53
CA LEU A 4 80.43 22.95 9.84
C LEU A 4 79.51 21.75 10.15
N ASN A 5 78.58 21.92 11.09
CA ASN A 5 77.43 21.03 11.18
C ASN A 5 76.43 21.46 10.10
N PRO A 6 75.99 20.57 9.19
CA PRO A 6 74.86 20.88 8.34
C PRO A 6 73.61 20.89 9.22
N ILE A 7 72.89 22.00 9.20
CA ILE A 7 71.53 22.08 9.72
C ILE A 7 70.69 21.14 8.84
N GLU A 8 70.40 19.94 9.35
CA GLU A 8 69.41 19.05 8.77
C GLU A 8 68.07 19.77 8.74
N SER A 9 67.70 20.22 7.54
CA SER A 9 66.36 20.69 7.21
C SER A 9 65.42 19.49 7.27
N ALA A 10 64.90 19.17 8.46
CA ALA A 10 63.73 18.31 8.60
C ALA A 10 62.53 19.03 7.95
N ALA A 11 62.27 18.71 6.68
CA ALA A 11 61.09 19.17 5.98
C ALA A 11 59.87 18.70 6.78
N ALA A 12 59.08 19.64 7.29
CA ALA A 12 57.84 19.33 7.97
C ALA A 12 56.91 18.61 6.98
N GLU A 13 56.78 17.29 7.12
CA GLU A 13 55.84 16.51 6.31
C GLU A 13 54.44 17.10 6.52
N SER A 14 53.79 17.40 5.40
CA SER A 14 52.42 17.92 5.40
C SER A 14 51.51 16.92 6.10
N PRO A 15 50.63 17.34 7.03
CA PRO A 15 49.71 16.43 7.73
C PRO A 15 48.85 15.58 6.78
N TYR A 16 48.61 16.07 5.57
CA TYR A 16 47.87 15.38 4.52
C TYR A 16 48.64 14.20 3.91
N GLU A 17 49.97 14.29 3.79
CA GLU A 17 50.83 13.21 3.26
C GLU A 17 50.91 12.05 4.25
N VAL A 18 50.99 12.36 5.54
CA VAL A 18 50.95 11.36 6.62
C VAL A 18 49.60 10.65 6.64
N LEU A 19 48.50 11.39 6.44
CA LEU A 19 47.16 10.82 6.41
C LEU A 19 46.93 9.94 5.17
N LEU A 20 47.43 10.37 4.00
CA LEU A 20 47.35 9.62 2.76
C LEU A 20 48.15 8.32 2.86
N THR A 21 49.36 8.37 3.41
CA THR A 21 50.20 7.20 3.63
C THR A 21 49.54 6.22 4.61
N ALA A 22 48.95 6.72 5.69
CA ALA A 22 48.22 5.90 6.66
C ALA A 22 47.00 5.20 6.03
N VAL A 23 46.27 5.87 5.14
CA VAL A 23 45.15 5.29 4.39
C VAL A 23 45.65 4.24 3.40
N LEU A 24 46.72 4.50 2.65
CA LEU A 24 47.28 3.55 1.69
C LEU A 24 47.88 2.28 2.33
N LEU A 25 48.22 2.32 3.62
CA LEU A 25 48.71 1.17 4.39
C LEU A 25 47.59 0.18 4.78
N ILE A 26 46.32 0.58 4.69
CA ILE A 26 45.20 -0.32 5.00
C ILE A 26 45.04 -1.33 3.85
N PRO A 27 44.94 -2.64 4.13
CA PRO A 27 44.78 -3.64 3.07
C PRO A 27 43.50 -3.41 2.25
N VAL A 28 43.60 -3.55 0.92
CA VAL A 28 42.49 -3.38 -0.03
C VAL A 28 41.24 -4.18 0.36
N SER A 29 41.41 -5.33 1.01
CA SER A 29 40.31 -6.16 1.54
C SER A 29 39.37 -5.41 2.50
N HIS A 30 39.88 -4.47 3.30
CA HIS A 30 39.08 -3.71 4.26
C HIS A 30 38.21 -2.67 3.55
N TYR A 31 38.74 -2.04 2.49
CA TYR A 31 37.96 -1.13 1.64
C TYR A 31 36.85 -1.87 0.90
N LEU A 32 37.14 -3.05 0.36
CA LEU A 32 36.14 -3.89 -0.30
C LEU A 32 35.05 -4.35 0.67
N LEU A 33 35.42 -4.72 1.90
CA LEU A 33 34.48 -5.12 2.93
C LEU A 33 33.62 -3.94 3.40
N GLY A 34 34.20 -2.76 3.56
CA GLY A 34 33.48 -1.52 3.86
C GLY A 34 32.52 -1.13 2.74
N LEU A 35 32.96 -1.17 1.48
CA LEU A 35 32.12 -0.92 0.32
C LEU A 35 30.97 -1.94 0.24
N SER A 36 31.25 -3.22 0.48
CA SER A 36 30.23 -4.26 0.51
C SER A 36 29.19 -4.01 1.60
N LEU A 37 29.59 -3.59 2.81
CA LEU A 37 28.67 -3.21 3.88
C LEU A 37 27.81 -2.02 3.49
N ILE A 38 28.40 -0.98 2.90
CA ILE A 38 27.68 0.21 2.43
C ILE A 38 26.68 -0.17 1.35
N VAL A 39 27.07 -1.00 0.37
CA VAL A 39 26.19 -1.50 -0.69
C VAL A 39 25.06 -2.35 -0.11
N ILE A 40 25.33 -3.22 0.86
CA ILE A 40 24.30 -4.01 1.53
C ILE A 40 23.31 -3.11 2.28
N VAL A 41 23.78 -2.12 3.03
CA VAL A 41 22.92 -1.16 3.73
C VAL A 41 22.12 -0.31 2.75
N PHE A 42 22.76 0.13 1.66
CA PHE A 42 22.08 0.86 0.59
C PHE A 42 21.00 0.00 -0.06
N LEU A 43 21.31 -1.23 -0.47
CA LEU A 43 20.32 -2.13 -1.08
C LEU A 43 19.20 -2.49 -0.10
N TYR A 44 19.50 -2.68 1.19
CA TYR A 44 18.50 -2.91 2.24
C TYR A 44 17.52 -1.74 2.37
N ASN A 45 18.04 -0.51 2.38
CA ASN A 45 17.21 0.70 2.51
C ASN A 45 16.54 1.11 1.19
N PHE A 46 17.21 0.95 0.05
CA PHE A 46 16.75 1.40 -1.26
C PHE A 46 15.77 0.44 -1.90
N LEU A 47 15.97 -0.87 -1.75
CA LEU A 47 15.05 -1.88 -2.27
C LEU A 47 13.94 -2.24 -1.28
N GLU A 48 13.93 -1.67 -0.08
CA GLU A 48 13.02 -2.03 1.03
C GLU A 48 12.96 -3.55 1.31
N ILE A 49 14.06 -4.27 1.04
CA ILE A 49 14.11 -5.74 1.22
C ILE A 49 14.42 -6.05 2.69
N HIS A 50 13.37 -6.11 3.50
CA HIS A 50 13.44 -6.45 4.92
C HIS A 50 13.60 -7.96 5.18
N PHE A 51 14.35 -8.70 4.32
CA PHE A 51 14.43 -10.16 4.35
C PHE A 51 14.70 -10.76 5.74
N LEU A 52 15.63 -10.17 6.52
CA LEU A 52 15.95 -10.66 7.87
C LEU A 52 14.79 -10.41 8.84
N GLN A 53 14.18 -9.24 8.80
CA GLN A 53 13.05 -8.88 9.65
C GLN A 53 11.80 -9.68 9.26
N ASP A 54 11.59 -9.94 7.98
CA ASP A 54 10.53 -10.81 7.47
C ASP A 54 10.79 -12.27 7.85
N LEU A 55 12.02 -12.75 7.81
CA LEU A 55 12.41 -14.08 8.28
C LEU A 55 12.12 -14.27 9.78
N PHE A 56 12.44 -13.28 10.61
CA PHE A 56 12.15 -13.32 12.06
C PHE A 56 10.67 -13.09 12.40
N THR A 57 9.89 -12.44 11.51
CA THR A 57 8.45 -12.24 11.68
C THR A 57 7.60 -13.29 10.96
N GLY A 58 8.23 -14.31 10.37
CA GLY A 58 7.57 -15.44 9.71
C GLY A 58 6.90 -15.09 8.38
N LEU A 59 7.48 -14.15 7.62
CA LEU A 59 6.97 -13.62 6.36
C LEU A 59 5.53 -13.07 6.47
N ARG A 60 5.10 -12.72 7.69
CA ARG A 60 3.73 -12.22 7.93
C ARG A 60 3.49 -10.83 7.36
N GLY A 61 4.52 -10.17 6.82
CA GLY A 61 4.49 -8.79 6.36
C GLY A 61 4.27 -7.84 7.52
N GLN A 62 5.12 -6.83 7.68
CA GLN A 62 4.77 -5.75 8.58
C GLN A 62 3.70 -4.87 7.94
N LYS A 63 2.78 -4.36 8.76
CA LYS A 63 1.80 -3.37 8.31
C LYS A 63 2.58 -2.18 7.75
N VAL A 64 2.48 -1.93 6.44
CA VAL A 64 3.05 -0.74 5.82
C VAL A 64 2.33 0.47 6.43
N VAL A 65 2.98 1.10 7.40
CA VAL A 65 2.49 2.32 8.04
C VAL A 65 2.96 3.48 7.17
N LEU A 66 2.10 3.93 6.26
CA LEU A 66 2.29 5.21 5.59
C LEU A 66 2.53 6.29 6.65
N THR A 67 3.68 6.96 6.59
CA THR A 67 4.06 7.98 7.57
C THR A 67 3.32 9.27 7.23
N PHE A 68 2.32 9.62 8.03
CA PHE A 68 1.59 10.89 7.85
C PHE A 68 2.17 11.95 8.76
N HIS A 69 2.24 13.18 8.24
CA HIS A 69 2.53 14.33 9.09
C HIS A 69 1.34 14.58 10.03
N PRO A 70 1.50 14.55 11.37
CA PRO A 70 0.40 14.71 12.33
C PRO A 70 -0.36 16.02 12.19
N SER A 71 0.31 17.06 11.69
CA SER A 71 -0.28 18.38 11.44
C SER A 71 -1.15 18.45 10.19
N SER A 72 -1.14 17.42 9.34
CA SER A 72 -1.94 17.41 8.11
C SER A 72 -3.44 17.44 8.45
N GLN A 73 -4.18 18.26 7.72
CA GLN A 73 -5.63 18.34 7.85
C GLN A 73 -6.28 16.99 7.53
N LEU A 74 -5.73 16.26 6.55
CA LEU A 74 -6.11 14.89 6.21
C LEU A 74 -6.01 13.93 7.42
N TYR A 75 -4.90 13.97 8.17
CA TYR A 75 -4.75 13.10 9.33
C TYR A 75 -5.76 13.43 10.43
N ARG A 76 -5.95 14.72 10.74
CA ARG A 76 -6.84 15.18 11.82
C ARG A 76 -8.32 14.98 11.52
N ASP A 77 -8.74 15.13 10.27
CA ASP A 77 -10.15 15.07 9.90
C ASP A 77 -10.61 13.70 9.45
N VAL A 78 -9.69 12.88 8.94
CA VAL A 78 -10.03 11.56 8.40
C VAL A 78 -9.28 10.46 9.13
N VAL A 79 -7.95 10.45 9.16
CA VAL A 79 -7.22 9.26 9.65
C VAL A 79 -7.41 9.02 11.16
N SER A 80 -7.41 10.08 11.97
CA SER A 80 -7.59 9.99 13.43
C SER A 80 -9.05 9.74 13.85
N LYS A 81 -10.01 10.20 13.05
CA LYS A 81 -11.46 10.06 13.30
C LYS A 81 -12.07 8.83 12.65
N CYS A 82 -11.47 8.30 11.57
CA CYS A 82 -11.89 7.07 10.89
C CYS A 82 -11.41 5.82 11.63
N ARG A 83 -12.14 5.47 12.69
CA ARG A 83 -12.36 4.07 13.11
C ARG A 83 -13.47 3.37 12.31
N VAL A 84 -13.89 4.01 11.22
CA VAL A 84 -15.19 3.97 10.54
C VAL A 84 -15.51 2.66 9.79
N LEU A 85 -14.65 1.66 9.85
CA LEU A 85 -14.95 0.33 9.30
C LEU A 85 -15.56 -0.51 10.42
N HIS A 86 -16.89 -0.44 10.58
CA HIS A 86 -17.59 -1.12 11.66
C HIS A 86 -18.30 -2.41 11.24
N GLY A 87 -18.52 -2.63 9.94
CA GLY A 87 -19.03 -3.89 9.41
C GLY A 87 -17.95 -4.66 8.67
N ARG A 88 -17.24 -5.58 9.32
CA ARG A 88 -16.41 -6.55 8.61
C ARG A 88 -17.23 -7.80 8.31
N GLN A 89 -17.34 -8.14 7.04
CA GLN A 89 -17.90 -9.40 6.58
C GLN A 89 -16.77 -10.25 5.96
N ILE A 90 -16.63 -11.49 6.44
CA ILE A 90 -15.75 -12.46 5.82
C ILE A 90 -16.48 -13.10 4.65
N PHE A 91 -15.82 -13.09 3.48
CA PHE A 91 -16.36 -13.64 2.25
C PHE A 91 -15.49 -14.82 1.81
N ILE A 92 -16.10 -15.99 1.66
CA ILE A 92 -15.41 -17.22 1.27
C ILE A 92 -15.67 -17.44 -0.22
N THR A 93 -14.61 -17.58 -0.99
CA THR A 93 -14.66 -17.84 -2.43
C THR A 93 -14.85 -19.34 -2.70
N SER A 94 -15.26 -19.69 -3.93
CA SER A 94 -15.59 -21.07 -4.30
C SER A 94 -14.41 -22.05 -4.22
N ASP A 95 -13.18 -21.53 -4.29
CA ASP A 95 -11.92 -22.26 -4.13
C ASP A 95 -11.45 -22.32 -2.65
N GLY A 96 -12.31 -21.97 -1.69
CA GLY A 96 -12.01 -21.95 -0.26
C GLY A 96 -11.16 -20.76 0.19
N GLY A 97 -10.84 -19.82 -0.71
CA GLY A 97 -10.14 -18.58 -0.38
C GLY A 97 -10.98 -17.66 0.52
N THR A 98 -10.30 -16.78 1.26
CA THR A 98 -10.96 -15.85 2.17
C THR A 98 -10.63 -14.41 1.78
N LEU A 99 -11.67 -13.57 1.74
CA LEU A 99 -11.64 -12.13 1.52
C LEU A 99 -12.35 -11.43 2.70
N ALA A 100 -12.07 -10.15 2.91
CA ALA A 100 -12.83 -9.33 3.86
C ALA A 100 -13.46 -8.12 3.18
N LEU A 101 -14.75 -7.96 3.39
CA LEU A 101 -15.53 -6.79 3.00
C LEU A 101 -15.69 -5.89 4.21
N ASP A 102 -15.01 -4.75 4.21
CA ASP A 102 -15.11 -3.77 5.29
C ASP A 102 -16.05 -2.63 4.87
N TRP A 103 -17.15 -2.50 5.59
CA TRP A 103 -18.23 -1.57 5.29
C TRP A 103 -18.08 -0.25 6.04
N VAL A 104 -18.40 0.83 5.34
CA VAL A 104 -18.64 2.17 5.88
C VAL A 104 -20.04 2.59 5.43
N LYS A 105 -20.97 2.70 6.39
CA LYS A 105 -22.33 3.15 6.08
C LYS A 105 -22.44 4.66 6.19
N ASN A 106 -23.25 5.26 5.33
CA ASN A 106 -23.46 6.70 5.32
C ASN A 106 -23.99 7.22 6.68
N VAL A 107 -24.86 6.44 7.32
CA VAL A 107 -25.52 6.81 8.59
C VAL A 107 -24.49 6.91 9.71
N GLU A 108 -23.55 5.98 9.78
CA GLU A 108 -22.48 5.97 10.77
C GLU A 108 -21.63 7.23 10.65
N VAL A 109 -21.23 7.60 9.43
CA VAL A 109 -20.46 8.82 9.16
C VAL A 109 -21.25 10.09 9.48
N LYS A 110 -22.56 10.14 9.20
CA LYS A 110 -23.41 11.28 9.58
C LYS A 110 -23.50 11.44 11.10
N ASN A 111 -23.68 10.34 11.84
CA ASN A 111 -23.76 10.37 13.30
C ASN A 111 -22.43 10.88 13.91
N LEU A 112 -21.30 10.44 13.35
CA LEU A 112 -19.95 10.90 13.73
C LEU A 112 -19.67 12.36 13.36
N ALA A 113 -20.10 12.81 12.18
CA ALA A 113 -19.77 14.13 11.65
C ALA A 113 -20.70 15.24 12.13
N TYR A 114 -21.97 14.92 12.42
CA TYR A 114 -23.01 15.91 12.71
C TYR A 114 -23.74 15.68 14.05
N GLN A 115 -23.39 14.65 14.83
CA GLN A 115 -24.04 14.32 16.11
C GLN A 115 -25.58 14.22 16.02
N VAL A 116 -26.09 13.76 14.88
CA VAL A 116 -27.53 13.59 14.68
C VAL A 116 -27.91 12.16 15.06
N ASN A 117 -28.86 12.00 15.97
CA ASN A 117 -29.42 10.71 16.39
C ASN A 117 -30.73 10.43 15.62
N ASP A 118 -30.68 10.47 14.30
CA ASP A 118 -31.84 10.08 13.49
C ASP A 118 -31.97 8.55 13.48
N ALA A 119 -33.21 8.06 13.51
CA ALA A 119 -33.50 6.65 13.37
C ALA A 119 -32.86 6.10 12.10
N VAL A 120 -32.18 4.95 12.21
CA VAL A 120 -31.47 4.31 11.10
C VAL A 120 -32.51 3.77 10.11
N GLU A 121 -32.92 4.60 9.14
CA GLU A 121 -33.62 4.08 7.97
C GLU A 121 -32.59 3.38 7.09
N GLN A 122 -32.69 2.05 7.10
CA GLN A 122 -31.97 1.16 6.20
C GLN A 122 -32.58 1.30 4.80
N ASP A 123 -32.18 2.37 4.13
CA ASP A 123 -32.55 2.62 2.74
C ASP A 123 -31.65 1.78 1.83
N ASP A 124 -32.17 0.62 1.44
CA ASP A 124 -31.52 -0.35 0.56
C ASP A 124 -31.38 0.14 -0.90
N LYS A 125 -31.83 1.37 -1.22
CA LYS A 125 -31.68 2.00 -2.55
C LYS A 125 -30.50 2.96 -2.64
N LYS A 126 -29.81 3.20 -1.53
CA LYS A 126 -28.63 4.08 -1.51
C LYS A 126 -27.52 3.53 -2.42
N PRO A 127 -26.84 4.38 -3.20
CA PRO A 127 -25.72 3.94 -4.03
C PRO A 127 -24.61 3.35 -3.18
N ILE A 128 -24.00 2.27 -3.67
CA ILE A 128 -22.90 1.55 -3.02
C ILE A 128 -21.66 1.68 -3.89
N VAL A 129 -20.56 2.15 -3.31
CA VAL A 129 -19.22 2.12 -3.92
C VAL A 129 -18.43 0.94 -3.38
N ILE A 130 -17.96 0.07 -4.27
CA ILE A 130 -17.01 -0.99 -3.98
C ILE A 130 -15.60 -0.46 -4.31
N ILE A 131 -14.76 -0.35 -3.28
CA ILE A 131 -13.35 0.04 -3.42
C ILE A 131 -12.51 -1.22 -3.57
N ILE A 132 -11.70 -1.28 -4.62
CA ILE A 132 -10.69 -2.29 -4.89
C ILE A 132 -9.30 -1.66 -4.59
N PRO A 133 -8.68 -2.00 -3.45
CA PRO A 133 -7.40 -1.41 -3.03
C PRO A 133 -6.24 -1.73 -3.99
N GLY A 134 -5.18 -0.95 -3.87
CA GLY A 134 -3.91 -1.18 -4.54
C GLY A 134 -3.11 -2.37 -3.97
N LEU A 135 -1.91 -2.57 -4.51
CA LEU A 135 -0.97 -3.60 -4.06
C LEU A 135 -0.61 -3.33 -2.58
N THR A 136 -0.49 -4.40 -1.79
CA THR A 136 -0.19 -4.37 -0.34
C THR A 136 -1.08 -3.44 0.50
N SER A 137 -2.22 -3.03 -0.05
CA SER A 137 -3.13 -2.08 0.57
C SER A 137 -4.44 -2.73 1.01
N ASP A 138 -5.07 -2.11 1.99
CA ASP A 138 -6.27 -2.60 2.63
C ASP A 138 -7.15 -1.42 3.08
N SER A 139 -8.26 -1.76 3.73
CA SER A 139 -9.19 -0.81 4.32
C SER A 139 -8.57 0.12 5.37
N ASN A 140 -7.41 -0.24 5.95
CA ASN A 140 -6.70 0.62 6.90
C ASN A 140 -5.85 1.70 6.24
N SER A 141 -5.62 1.61 4.94
CA SER A 141 -4.81 2.57 4.19
C SER A 141 -5.48 3.94 4.15
N ALA A 142 -4.74 5.03 4.39
CA ALA A 142 -5.35 6.35 4.58
C ALA A 142 -6.10 6.86 3.36
N TYR A 143 -5.61 6.59 2.15
CA TYR A 143 -6.32 6.97 0.93
C TYR A 143 -7.66 6.24 0.80
N VAL A 144 -7.72 4.95 1.18
CA VAL A 144 -8.96 4.16 1.21
C VAL A 144 -9.91 4.73 2.25
N LYS A 145 -9.44 5.01 3.47
CA LYS A 145 -10.25 5.64 4.52
C LYS A 145 -10.79 7.00 4.08
N HIS A 146 -9.96 7.80 3.41
CA HIS A 146 -10.36 9.11 2.91
C HIS A 146 -11.42 9.00 1.82
N LEU A 147 -11.22 8.10 0.85
CA LEU A 147 -12.18 7.84 -0.20
C LEU A 147 -13.51 7.35 0.39
N ALA A 148 -13.46 6.34 1.27
CA ALA A 148 -14.64 5.76 1.89
C ALA A 148 -15.41 6.79 2.74
N PHE A 149 -14.72 7.54 3.58
CA PHE A 149 -15.34 8.60 4.39
C PHE A 149 -15.94 9.71 3.54
N SER A 150 -15.24 10.15 2.49
CA SER A 150 -15.72 11.22 1.60
C SER A 150 -16.99 10.83 0.84
N MET A 151 -17.07 9.58 0.37
CA MET A 151 -18.27 9.04 -0.27
C MET A 151 -19.40 8.86 0.73
N ALA A 152 -19.12 8.31 1.90
CA ALA A 152 -20.12 8.11 2.95
C ALA A 152 -20.71 9.42 3.48
N LYS A 153 -19.89 10.47 3.62
CA LYS A 153 -20.35 11.81 3.96
C LYS A 153 -21.32 12.38 2.91
N ARG A 154 -21.21 11.97 1.65
CA ARG A 154 -22.11 12.34 0.55
C ARG A 154 -23.37 11.48 0.48
N GLY A 155 -23.58 10.58 1.43
CA GLY A 155 -24.80 9.74 1.52
C GLY A 155 -24.68 8.35 0.91
N TRP A 156 -23.49 7.95 0.46
CA TRP A 156 -23.27 6.67 -0.22
C TRP A 156 -22.85 5.60 0.80
N ASN A 157 -23.20 4.35 0.58
CA ASN A 157 -22.58 3.26 1.33
C ASN A 157 -21.28 2.86 0.63
N VAL A 158 -20.29 2.45 1.40
CA VAL A 158 -18.99 2.04 0.86
C VAL A 158 -18.62 0.68 1.39
N VAL A 159 -18.09 -0.16 0.53
CA VAL A 159 -17.50 -1.44 0.89
C VAL A 159 -16.08 -1.50 0.33
N VAL A 160 -15.12 -1.81 1.18
CA VAL A 160 -13.73 -2.06 0.77
C VAL A 160 -13.56 -3.56 0.61
N SER A 161 -13.26 -4.00 -0.61
CA SER A 161 -12.97 -5.39 -0.92
C SER A 161 -11.48 -5.67 -0.70
N ASN A 162 -11.11 -6.09 0.51
CA ASN A 162 -9.71 -6.42 0.81
C ASN A 162 -9.30 -7.68 0.06
N HIS A 163 -8.15 -7.63 -0.61
CA HIS A 163 -7.57 -8.77 -1.31
C HIS A 163 -7.21 -9.90 -0.35
N ARG A 164 -7.09 -11.12 -0.88
CA ARG A 164 -6.65 -12.31 -0.14
C ARG A 164 -5.30 -12.05 0.53
N GLY A 165 -5.18 -12.39 1.80
CA GLY A 165 -3.95 -12.18 2.58
C GLY A 165 -3.73 -10.75 3.09
N LEU A 166 -4.60 -9.79 2.75
CA LEU A 166 -4.52 -8.40 3.21
C LEU A 166 -5.66 -8.05 4.18
N GLY A 167 -5.53 -6.92 4.88
CA GLY A 167 -6.54 -6.49 5.85
C GLY A 167 -6.66 -7.41 7.07
N GLY A 168 -5.67 -8.26 7.35
CA GLY A 168 -5.71 -9.25 8.43
C GLY A 168 -6.51 -10.51 8.11
N VAL A 169 -6.73 -10.80 6.82
CA VAL A 169 -7.37 -12.02 6.33
C VAL A 169 -6.33 -13.10 6.08
N SER A 170 -6.56 -14.30 6.60
CA SER A 170 -5.67 -15.45 6.34
C SER A 170 -5.79 -15.93 4.89
N ILE A 171 -4.68 -16.40 4.32
CA ILE A 171 -4.68 -17.12 3.05
C ILE A 171 -5.12 -18.56 3.33
N THR A 172 -6.24 -18.97 2.72
CA THR A 172 -6.88 -20.28 2.95
C THR A 172 -7.02 -21.11 1.67
N SER A 173 -6.44 -20.63 0.56
CA SER A 173 -6.45 -21.27 -0.75
C SER A 173 -5.13 -20.98 -1.46
N ASP A 174 -4.77 -21.82 -2.43
CA ASP A 174 -3.55 -21.68 -3.23
C ASP A 174 -3.62 -20.51 -4.24
N CYS A 175 -4.79 -19.88 -4.37
CA CYS A 175 -4.99 -18.73 -5.25
C CYS A 175 -4.75 -17.40 -4.51
N PHE A 176 -3.81 -16.61 -5.04
CA PHE A 176 -3.49 -15.25 -4.59
C PHE A 176 -4.09 -14.20 -5.53
N TYR A 177 -4.31 -12.99 -5.01
CA TYR A 177 -4.64 -11.86 -5.86
C TYR A 177 -3.44 -11.46 -6.72
N ASN A 178 -3.71 -11.02 -7.95
CA ASN A 178 -2.73 -10.40 -8.84
C ASN A 178 -3.45 -9.44 -9.78
N ALA A 179 -2.70 -8.67 -10.57
CA ALA A 179 -3.28 -7.66 -11.45
C ALA A 179 -4.28 -8.21 -12.49
N GLY A 180 -4.19 -9.50 -12.81
CA GLY A 180 -5.09 -10.18 -13.73
C GLY A 180 -6.23 -10.94 -13.06
N TRP A 181 -6.29 -11.01 -11.72
CA TRP A 181 -7.28 -11.82 -11.01
C TRP A 181 -8.60 -11.07 -10.82
N THR A 182 -9.54 -11.30 -11.74
CA THR A 182 -10.85 -10.64 -11.77
C THR A 182 -11.94 -11.39 -11.01
N GLU A 183 -11.72 -12.67 -10.69
CA GLU A 183 -12.78 -13.52 -10.18
C GLU A 183 -13.22 -13.14 -8.77
N ASP A 184 -12.30 -12.72 -7.90
CA ASP A 184 -12.66 -12.21 -6.57
C ASP A 184 -13.56 -10.98 -6.67
N VAL A 185 -13.22 -10.05 -7.56
CA VAL A 185 -14.02 -8.83 -7.79
C VAL A 185 -15.40 -9.19 -8.31
N ARG A 186 -15.49 -10.09 -9.29
CA ARG A 186 -16.77 -10.58 -9.83
C ARG A 186 -17.66 -11.18 -8.75
N LYS A 187 -17.12 -12.07 -7.91
CA LYS A 187 -17.87 -12.68 -6.80
C LYS A 187 -18.34 -11.66 -5.76
N VAL A 188 -17.50 -10.67 -5.44
CA VAL A 188 -17.87 -9.61 -4.49
C VAL A 188 -18.98 -8.73 -5.06
N ILE A 189 -18.89 -8.35 -6.32
CA ILE A 189 -19.93 -7.57 -7.00
C ILE A 189 -21.25 -8.34 -7.01
N ASP A 190 -21.23 -9.61 -7.42
CA ASP A 190 -22.43 -10.46 -7.45
C ASP A 190 -23.05 -10.64 -6.06
N HIS A 191 -22.20 -10.76 -5.03
CA HIS A 191 -22.65 -10.86 -3.63
C HIS A 191 -23.33 -9.58 -3.17
N VAL A 192 -22.70 -8.42 -3.40
CA VAL A 192 -23.25 -7.11 -3.02
C VAL A 192 -24.53 -6.82 -3.78
N HIS A 193 -24.58 -7.12 -5.09
CA HIS A 193 -25.77 -6.91 -5.92
C HIS A 193 -26.94 -7.79 -5.46
N ARG A 194 -26.70 -9.06 -5.10
CA ARG A 194 -27.74 -9.94 -4.56
C ARG A 194 -28.26 -9.45 -3.19
N GLN A 195 -27.39 -8.87 -2.38
CA GLN A 195 -27.77 -8.34 -1.06
C GLN A 195 -28.56 -7.03 -1.18
N PHE A 196 -28.24 -6.19 -2.17
CA PHE A 196 -28.84 -4.88 -2.40
C PHE A 196 -29.27 -4.72 -3.87
N PRO A 197 -30.33 -5.43 -4.30
CA PRO A 197 -30.70 -5.52 -5.73
C PRO A 197 -31.18 -4.19 -6.32
N GLU A 198 -31.70 -3.28 -5.50
CA GLU A 198 -32.17 -1.95 -5.93
C GLU A 198 -31.09 -0.87 -5.82
N ALA A 199 -29.94 -1.15 -5.21
CA ALA A 199 -28.88 -0.17 -5.01
C ALA A 199 -28.03 -0.01 -6.28
N PRO A 200 -27.84 1.24 -6.78
CA PRO A 200 -26.85 1.51 -7.82
C PRO A 200 -25.43 1.15 -7.35
N LEU A 201 -24.77 0.23 -8.04
CA LEU A 201 -23.41 -0.18 -7.71
C LEU A 201 -22.38 0.59 -8.54
N PHE A 202 -21.31 1.04 -7.88
CA PHE A 202 -20.18 1.72 -8.51
C PHE A 202 -18.87 1.07 -8.07
N LEU A 203 -17.87 1.08 -8.95
CA LEU A 203 -16.54 0.55 -8.64
C LEU A 203 -15.49 1.66 -8.59
N VAL A 204 -14.58 1.59 -7.64
CA VAL A 204 -13.37 2.43 -7.64
C VAL A 204 -12.15 1.54 -7.42
N GLY A 205 -11.25 1.52 -8.39
CA GLY A 205 -9.99 0.78 -8.32
C GLY A 205 -8.81 1.74 -8.22
N THR A 206 -7.80 1.39 -7.44
CA THR A 206 -6.55 2.17 -7.30
C THR A 206 -5.34 1.32 -7.65
N SER A 207 -4.39 1.84 -8.44
CA SER A 207 -3.16 1.14 -8.85
C SER A 207 -3.46 -0.27 -9.39
N ILE A 208 -2.94 -1.34 -8.79
CA ILE A 208 -3.25 -2.73 -9.20
C ILE A 208 -4.75 -3.04 -9.16
N GLY A 209 -5.50 -2.47 -8.21
CA GLY A 209 -6.95 -2.60 -8.12
C GLY A 209 -7.67 -1.91 -9.27
N ALA A 210 -7.08 -0.85 -9.84
CA ALA A 210 -7.59 -0.20 -11.05
C ALA A 210 -7.38 -1.09 -12.28
N ASN A 211 -6.25 -1.80 -12.36
CA ASN A 211 -6.00 -2.76 -13.45
C ASN A 211 -6.98 -3.94 -13.38
N ILE A 212 -7.17 -4.53 -12.20
CA ILE A 212 -8.17 -5.60 -11.97
C ILE A 212 -9.57 -5.11 -12.37
N LEU A 213 -9.97 -3.90 -11.97
CA LEU A 213 -11.25 -3.31 -12.32
C LEU A 213 -11.41 -3.18 -13.84
N VAL A 214 -10.44 -2.59 -14.53
CA VAL A 214 -10.53 -2.37 -15.99
C VAL A 214 -10.59 -3.71 -16.73
N LYS A 215 -9.80 -4.70 -16.29
CA LYS A 215 -9.84 -6.05 -16.85
C LYS A 215 -11.20 -6.72 -16.63
N TYR A 216 -11.76 -6.62 -15.43
CA TYR A 216 -13.11 -7.12 -15.12
C TYR A 216 -14.16 -6.50 -16.06
N LEU A 217 -14.14 -5.17 -16.25
CA LEU A 217 -15.08 -4.52 -17.17
C LEU A 217 -14.88 -4.92 -18.63
N ALA A 218 -13.65 -5.20 -19.03
CA ALA A 218 -13.37 -5.70 -20.38
C ALA A 218 -13.87 -7.14 -20.58
N GLU A 219 -13.83 -7.98 -19.55
CA GLU A 219 -14.30 -9.37 -19.60
C GLU A 219 -15.83 -9.49 -19.55
N ASP A 220 -16.48 -8.76 -18.63
CA ASP A 220 -17.92 -8.87 -18.40
C ASP A 220 -18.74 -7.95 -19.31
N GLY A 221 -18.14 -6.83 -19.73
CA GLY A 221 -18.76 -5.85 -20.61
C GLY A 221 -20.12 -5.38 -20.10
N ILE A 222 -21.14 -5.50 -20.95
CA ILE A 222 -22.52 -5.07 -20.65
C ILE A 222 -23.21 -5.90 -19.57
N ASN A 223 -22.65 -7.05 -19.18
CA ASN A 223 -23.24 -7.93 -18.18
C ASN A 223 -22.85 -7.54 -16.75
N ALA A 224 -21.87 -6.65 -16.58
CA ALA A 224 -21.44 -6.19 -15.26
C ALA A 224 -22.60 -5.42 -14.57
N PRO A 225 -23.07 -5.83 -13.38
CA PRO A 225 -24.22 -5.22 -12.72
C PRO A 225 -23.80 -3.93 -11.98
N ILE A 226 -23.20 -2.98 -12.71
CA ILE A 226 -22.72 -1.71 -12.18
C ILE A 226 -23.21 -0.54 -13.02
N VAL A 227 -23.35 0.62 -12.39
CA VAL A 227 -23.78 1.88 -13.04
C VAL A 227 -22.59 2.68 -13.54
N GLY A 228 -21.44 2.58 -12.88
CA GLY A 228 -20.23 3.28 -13.30
C GLY A 228 -19.00 2.87 -12.52
N ALA A 229 -17.83 3.26 -13.04
CA ALA A 229 -16.55 2.92 -12.43
C ALA A 229 -15.52 4.03 -12.59
N ALA A 230 -14.56 4.08 -11.66
CA ALA A 230 -13.39 4.96 -11.72
C ALA A 230 -12.09 4.16 -11.50
N ALA A 231 -11.17 4.27 -12.45
CA ALA A 231 -9.83 3.69 -12.37
C ALA A 231 -8.82 4.80 -12.04
N ILE A 232 -8.13 4.69 -10.91
CA ILE A 232 -7.20 5.72 -10.41
C ILE A 232 -5.77 5.18 -10.48
N CYS A 233 -4.89 5.89 -11.21
CA CYS A 233 -3.48 5.54 -11.36
C CYS A 233 -3.25 4.09 -11.83
N SER A 234 -4.08 3.61 -12.77
CA SER A 234 -3.95 2.25 -13.31
C SER A 234 -2.60 2.09 -14.04
N PRO A 235 -1.80 1.06 -13.72
CA PRO A 235 -0.69 0.68 -14.58
C PRO A 235 -1.25 -0.04 -15.80
N TRP A 236 -1.31 0.65 -16.94
CA TRP A 236 -1.91 0.13 -18.18
C TRP A 236 -1.04 -0.92 -18.89
N ASP A 237 0.28 -0.90 -18.64
CA ASP A 237 1.22 -1.88 -19.18
C ASP A 237 2.17 -2.37 -18.08
N LEU A 238 1.86 -3.53 -17.50
CA LEU A 238 2.67 -4.13 -16.44
C LEU A 238 4.04 -4.63 -16.93
N LEU A 239 4.18 -4.90 -18.24
CA LEU A 239 5.44 -5.32 -18.83
C LEU A 239 6.39 -4.13 -18.97
N ILE A 240 5.90 -2.95 -19.36
CA ILE A 240 6.70 -1.73 -19.43
C ILE A 240 7.23 -1.30 -18.04
N PHE A 241 6.44 -1.44 -16.97
CA PHE A 241 6.89 -1.11 -15.61
C PHE A 241 7.93 -2.10 -15.04
N SER A 242 8.14 -3.25 -15.68
CA SER A 242 9.16 -4.22 -15.30
C SER A 242 10.53 -3.91 -15.92
N VAL A 243 10.59 -3.00 -16.89
CA VAL A 243 11.82 -2.58 -17.56
C VAL A 243 12.30 -1.28 -16.91
N ILE A 244 13.36 -1.35 -16.09
CA ILE A 244 14.14 -0.15 -15.76
C ILE A 244 14.61 0.40 -17.11
N PRO A 245 14.21 1.62 -17.52
CA PRO A 245 14.83 2.25 -18.67
C PRO A 245 16.31 2.40 -18.31
N SER A 246 17.17 1.61 -18.94
CA SER A 246 18.60 1.84 -18.93
C SER A 246 18.83 3.20 -19.56
N LEU A 247 18.96 4.22 -18.70
CA LEU A 247 19.58 5.50 -19.02
C LEU A 247 21.10 5.32 -19.08
#